data_AF-A0A8B8PSM8-F1
#
_entry.id   AF-A0A8B8PSM8-F1
#
_cell.length_a   1.000
_cell.length_b   1.000
_cell.length_c   1.000
_cell.angle_alpha   90.00
_cell.angle_beta   90.00
_cell.angle_gamma   90.00
#
_symmetry.space_group_name_H-M   'P 1'
#
loop_
_entity.id
_entity.type
_entity.pdbx_description
1 polymer ?
#
loop_
_entity_poly.entity_id
_entity_poly.type
_entity_poly.pdbx_seq_one_letter_code
_entity_poly.pdbx_strand_id
1 'polypeptide(L)'
;MDTTQKGPDGGSSSQQPNSETETKEPIVQYILVRTDLNWGTGATIAQACHASVASIATTLQSPTTKSYLNDLGNMHKIILKADKAEDLTKVEHKLKEAQIDYHLWMEKPENVITCLAVSPQPKAFVQAFFKNLKLLR
;
A
#
# COMPACT_ATOMS: atom_id res chain seq x y z
N MET A 1 -29.31 -68.80 -21.58
CA MET A 1 -27.91 -68.85 -21.12
C MET A 1 -27.04 -68.51 -22.31
N ASP A 2 -26.71 -67.24 -22.48
CA ASP A 2 -25.33 -66.76 -22.52
C ASP A 2 -25.38 -65.24 -22.74
N THR A 3 -24.67 -64.53 -21.88
CA THR A 3 -24.70 -63.10 -21.67
C THR A 3 -23.35 -62.56 -22.06
N THR A 4 -23.25 -61.66 -23.03
CA THR A 4 -22.15 -60.69 -23.04
C THR A 4 -22.55 -59.42 -23.80
N GLN A 5 -22.93 -58.40 -23.04
CA GLN A 5 -22.89 -57.00 -23.47
C GLN A 5 -21.45 -56.51 -23.38
N LYS A 6 -20.94 -55.89 -24.44
CA LYS A 6 -19.65 -55.20 -24.46
C LYS A 6 -19.94 -53.69 -24.48
N GLY A 7 -19.80 -53.03 -23.33
CA GLY A 7 -19.91 -51.58 -23.21
C GLY A 7 -18.69 -50.88 -23.84
N PRO A 8 -18.82 -49.66 -24.36
CA PRO A 8 -17.68 -48.85 -24.75
C PRO A 8 -17.12 -48.08 -23.54
N ASP A 9 -15.86 -48.34 -23.21
CA ASP A 9 -15.05 -47.55 -22.28
C ASP A 9 -14.75 -46.17 -22.89
N GLY A 10 -15.63 -45.21 -22.62
CA GLY A 10 -15.41 -43.80 -22.87
C GLY A 10 -14.72 -43.14 -21.69
N GLY A 11 -13.41 -43.32 -21.58
CA GLY A 11 -12.57 -42.56 -20.64
C GLY A 11 -12.56 -41.07 -21.02
N SER A 12 -13.45 -40.29 -20.41
CA SER A 12 -13.42 -38.84 -20.46
C SER A 12 -12.20 -38.36 -19.67
N SER A 13 -11.12 -38.00 -20.37
CA SER A 13 -9.99 -37.31 -19.76
C SER A 13 -10.45 -35.90 -19.39
N SER A 14 -10.79 -35.69 -18.12
CA SER A 14 -10.93 -34.35 -17.55
C SER A 14 -9.58 -33.66 -17.59
N GLN A 15 -9.36 -32.79 -18.58
CA GLN A 15 -8.29 -31.82 -18.53
C GLN A 15 -8.60 -30.85 -17.37
N GLN A 16 -7.86 -30.96 -16.28
CA GLN A 16 -7.84 -29.89 -15.27
C GLN A 16 -7.22 -28.65 -15.91
N PRO A 17 -7.86 -27.47 -15.82
CA PRO A 17 -7.23 -26.24 -16.27
C PRO A 17 -6.03 -25.95 -15.36
N ASN A 18 -4.89 -25.67 -16.01
CA ASN A 18 -3.64 -25.22 -15.40
C ASN A 18 -3.93 -24.05 -14.45
N SER A 19 -3.57 -24.17 -13.17
CA SER A 19 -3.58 -23.05 -12.25
C SER A 19 -2.42 -22.11 -12.60
N GLU A 20 -2.67 -21.14 -13.47
CA GLU A 20 -1.80 -19.98 -13.58
C GLU A 20 -1.73 -19.33 -12.20
N THR A 21 -0.53 -19.22 -11.65
CA THR A 21 -0.30 -18.51 -10.40
C THR A 21 -0.60 -17.03 -10.63
N GLU A 22 -1.79 -16.58 -10.26
CA GLU A 22 -2.11 -15.15 -10.23
C GLU A 22 -1.08 -14.43 -9.33
N THR A 23 -0.23 -13.63 -9.94
CA THR A 23 0.68 -12.77 -9.18
C THR A 23 -0.14 -11.66 -8.54
N LYS A 24 -0.44 -11.83 -7.25
CA LYS A 24 -1.18 -10.83 -6.46
C LYS A 24 -0.46 -9.48 -6.52
N GLU A 25 -1.16 -8.42 -6.93
CA GLU A 25 -0.59 -7.08 -6.99
C GLU A 25 -0.11 -6.64 -5.57
N PRO A 26 1.14 -6.16 -5.42
CA PRO A 26 1.67 -5.82 -4.12
C PRO A 26 0.93 -4.60 -3.53
N ILE A 27 0.45 -4.73 -2.30
CA ILE A 27 -0.10 -3.62 -1.51
C ILE A 27 1.04 -2.95 -0.74
N VAL A 28 1.14 -1.63 -0.86
CA VAL A 28 2.22 -0.84 -0.28
C VAL A 28 1.66 0.34 0.51
N GLN A 29 2.46 0.87 1.42
CA GLN A 29 2.20 2.14 2.08
C GLN A 29 3.29 3.16 1.71
N TYR A 30 2.92 4.21 0.98
CA TYR A 30 3.81 5.35 0.74
C TYR A 30 3.77 6.31 1.93
N ILE A 31 4.95 6.72 2.40
CA ILE A 31 5.12 7.69 3.47
C ILE A 31 6.10 8.74 2.98
N LEU A 32 5.66 10.00 2.96
CA LEU A 32 6.47 11.15 2.58
C LEU A 32 6.83 11.95 3.83
N VAL A 33 8.14 12.11 4.06
CA VAL A 33 8.68 12.72 5.28
C VAL A 33 9.40 14.01 4.93
N ARG A 34 9.08 15.11 5.61
CA ARG A 34 9.83 16.36 5.47
C ARG A 34 11.23 16.23 6.06
N THR A 35 12.22 16.66 5.27
CA THR A 35 13.64 16.60 5.64
C THR A 35 14.28 17.98 5.78
N ASP A 36 13.54 19.05 5.49
CA ASP A 36 13.95 20.43 5.76
C ASP A 36 13.85 20.83 7.23
N LEU A 37 13.12 20.04 8.02
CA LEU A 37 13.03 20.20 9.46
C LEU A 37 14.34 19.71 10.08
N ASN A 38 15.00 20.55 10.88
CA ASN A 38 16.28 20.23 11.55
C ASN A 38 16.08 19.23 12.70
N TRP A 39 15.63 18.03 12.35
CA TRP A 39 15.28 16.95 13.27
C TRP A 39 16.33 15.85 13.20
N GLY A 40 16.64 15.28 14.36
CA GLY A 40 17.48 14.09 14.43
C GLY A 40 16.74 12.87 13.85
N THR A 41 17.51 11.87 13.42
CA THR A 41 17.00 10.64 12.79
C THR A 41 15.87 9.97 13.58
N GLY A 42 16.00 9.90 14.91
CA GLY A 42 14.97 9.30 15.78
C GLY A 42 13.63 10.05 15.72
N ALA A 43 13.66 11.37 15.72
CA ALA A 43 12.46 12.20 15.60
C ALA A 43 11.83 12.01 14.21
N THR A 44 12.62 12.05 13.14
CA THR A 44 12.14 11.80 11.77
C THR A 44 11.45 10.42 11.64
N ILE A 45 12.03 9.37 12.24
CA ILE A 45 11.44 8.03 12.25
C ILE A 45 10.10 8.02 13.01
N ALA A 46 10.05 8.62 14.19
CA ALA A 46 8.82 8.66 15.00
C ALA A 46 7.65 9.25 14.21
N GLN A 47 7.93 10.30 13.44
CA GLN A 47 6.94 11.06 12.68
C GLN A 47 6.40 10.25 11.50
N ALA A 48 7.28 9.49 10.82
CA ALA A 48 6.87 8.52 9.81
C ALA A 48 6.00 7.40 10.42
N CYS A 49 6.36 6.89 11.60
CA CYS A 49 5.59 5.89 12.33
C CYS A 49 4.20 6.41 12.72
N HIS A 50 4.11 7.63 13.27
CA HIS A 50 2.83 8.25 13.63
C HIS A 50 1.91 8.39 12.42
N ALA A 51 2.41 8.95 11.31
CA ALA A 51 1.65 9.06 10.07
C ALA A 51 1.18 7.70 9.55
N SER A 52 2.07 6.70 9.55
CA SER A 52 1.78 5.33 9.11
C SER A 52 0.63 4.71 9.88
N VAL A 53 0.70 4.74 11.21
CA VAL A 53 -0.31 4.15 12.10
C VAL A 53 -1.63 4.90 11.99
N ALA A 54 -1.61 6.24 11.96
CA ALA A 54 -2.82 7.04 11.84
C ALA A 54 -3.56 6.78 10.51
N SER A 55 -2.83 6.68 9.40
CA SER A 55 -3.38 6.36 8.09
C SER A 55 -4.02 4.95 8.04
N ILE A 56 -3.39 3.97 8.69
CA ILE A 56 -3.95 2.61 8.82
C ILE A 56 -5.20 2.62 9.71
N ALA A 57 -5.13 3.28 10.87
CA ALA A 57 -6.23 3.28 11.85
C ALA A 57 -7.50 3.95 11.29
N THR A 58 -7.33 5.07 10.57
CA THR A 58 -8.44 5.79 9.92
C THR A 58 -9.09 5.02 8.78
N THR A 59 -8.36 4.06 8.17
CA THR A 59 -8.84 3.25 7.04
C THR A 59 -8.98 1.77 7.36
N LEU A 60 -9.08 1.42 8.64
CA LEU A 60 -9.06 0.03 9.13
C LEU A 60 -10.16 -0.85 8.50
N GLN A 61 -11.27 -0.25 8.08
CA GLN A 61 -12.38 -0.96 7.47
C GLN A 61 -12.25 -1.16 5.97
N SER A 62 -11.33 -0.47 5.30
CA SER A 62 -11.13 -0.60 3.86
C SER A 62 -10.61 -1.99 3.48
N PRO A 63 -11.01 -2.53 2.31
CA PRO A 63 -10.54 -3.84 1.85
C PRO A 63 -9.01 -3.93 1.70
N THR A 64 -8.37 -2.85 1.24
CA THR A 64 -6.92 -2.82 1.01
C THR A 64 -6.14 -2.78 2.33
N THR A 65 -6.58 -1.98 3.31
CA THR A 65 -5.98 -1.98 4.65
C THR A 65 -6.16 -3.33 5.35
N LYS A 66 -7.34 -3.95 5.27
CA LYS A 66 -7.56 -5.31 5.81
C LYS A 66 -6.64 -6.33 5.15
N SER A 67 -6.53 -6.29 3.82
CA SER A 67 -5.64 -7.20 3.08
C SER A 67 -4.18 -7.03 3.47
N TYR A 68 -3.74 -5.78 3.65
CA TYR A 68 -2.39 -5.44 4.11
C TYR A 68 -2.11 -5.93 5.53
N LEU A 69 -3.09 -5.81 6.44
CA LEU A 69 -2.97 -6.26 7.84
C LEU A 69 -3.13 -7.77 8.01
N ASN A 70 -3.78 -8.46 7.08
CA ASN A 70 -3.88 -9.93 7.08
C ASN A 70 -2.59 -10.60 6.55
N ASP A 71 -1.67 -9.83 5.97
CA ASP A 71 -0.42 -10.32 5.41
C ASP A 71 0.79 -9.59 6.02
N LEU A 72 0.87 -9.64 7.36
CA LEU A 72 1.88 -8.91 8.13
C LEU A 72 3.33 -9.23 7.72
N GLY A 73 3.59 -10.46 7.28
CA GLY A 73 4.91 -10.91 6.84
C GLY A 73 5.39 -10.26 5.53
N ASN A 74 4.48 -9.71 4.73
CA ASN A 74 4.79 -9.11 3.42
C ASN A 74 4.43 -7.62 3.36
N MET A 75 4.26 -6.94 4.50
CA MET A 75 4.02 -5.50 4.55
C MET A 75 5.19 -4.73 3.93
N HIS A 76 4.89 -3.87 2.96
CA HIS A 76 5.89 -3.03 2.31
C HIS A 76 5.59 -1.54 2.49
N LYS A 77 6.55 -0.81 3.06
CA LYS A 77 6.50 0.64 3.21
C LYS A 77 7.56 1.30 2.33
N ILE A 78 7.18 2.33 1.59
CA ILE A 78 8.09 3.10 0.74
C ILE A 78 8.21 4.49 1.36
N ILE A 79 9.37 4.75 1.95
CA ILE A 79 9.65 6.01 2.65
C ILE A 79 10.37 6.96 1.69
N LEU A 80 9.76 8.10 1.44
CA LEU A 80 10.23 9.13 0.54
C LEU A 80 10.54 10.41 1.31
N LYS A 81 11.46 11.20 0.79
CA LYS A 81 11.78 12.52 1.33
C LYS A 81 11.06 13.62 0.56
N ALA A 82 10.56 14.58 1.32
CA ALA A 82 10.14 15.89 0.85
C ALA A 82 11.19 16.91 1.28
N ASP A 83 11.60 17.76 0.35
CA ASP A 83 12.64 18.75 0.59
C ASP A 83 12.05 20.06 1.16
N LYS A 84 10.70 20.16 1.23
CA LYS A 84 9.95 21.29 1.80
C LYS A 84 8.47 20.97 2.00
N ALA A 85 7.75 21.84 2.70
CA ALA A 85 6.31 21.70 2.98
C ALA A 85 5.46 21.60 1.70
N GLU A 86 5.80 22.35 0.65
CA GLU A 86 5.04 22.38 -0.60
C GLU A 86 5.05 21.04 -1.34
N ASP A 87 6.05 20.19 -1.11
CA ASP A 87 6.11 18.86 -1.71
C ASP A 87 5.00 17.97 -1.14
N LEU A 88 4.70 18.09 0.17
CA LEU A 88 3.57 17.40 0.80
C LEU A 88 2.25 17.94 0.26
N THR A 89 2.07 19.26 0.23
CA THR A 89 0.81 19.88 -0.25
C THR A 89 0.50 19.50 -1.71
N LYS A 90 1.53 19.41 -2.58
CA LYS A 90 1.35 18.96 -3.97
C LYS A 90 0.88 17.52 -4.06
N VAL A 91 1.43 16.63 -3.25
CA VAL A 91 1.00 15.22 -3.21
C VAL A 91 -0.40 15.13 -2.63
N GLU A 92 -0.65 15.83 -1.52
CA GLU A 92 -1.96 15.90 -0.86
C GLU A 92 -3.06 16.30 -1.84
N HIS A 93 -2.87 17.37 -2.60
CA HIS A 93 -3.85 17.85 -3.57
C HIS A 93 -4.20 16.76 -4.59
N LYS A 94 -3.20 16.10 -5.16
CA LYS A 94 -3.40 15.03 -6.14
C LYS A 94 -4.12 13.82 -5.55
N LEU A 95 -3.79 13.44 -4.31
CA LEU A 95 -4.46 12.34 -3.61
C LEU A 95 -5.92 12.69 -3.33
N LYS A 96 -6.19 13.92 -2.90
CA LYS A 96 -7.54 14.43 -2.63
C LYS A 96 -8.39 14.47 -3.90
N GLU A 97 -7.84 14.95 -5.03
CA GLU A 97 -8.51 14.92 -6.34
C GLU A 97 -8.84 13.49 -6.79
N ALA A 98 -7.93 12.55 -6.53
CA ALA A 98 -8.09 11.14 -6.85
C ALA A 98 -8.93 10.36 -5.81
N GLN A 99 -9.43 11.02 -4.76
CA GLN A 99 -10.18 10.40 -3.66
C GLN A 99 -9.45 9.22 -3.00
N ILE A 100 -8.12 9.35 -2.86
CA ILE A 100 -7.27 8.35 -2.21
C ILE A 100 -7.13 8.73 -0.74
N ASP A 101 -7.44 7.81 0.16
CA ASP A 101 -7.31 8.06 1.60
C ASP A 101 -5.85 8.22 2.02
N TYR A 102 -5.58 9.28 2.77
CA TYR A 102 -4.27 9.61 3.33
C TYR A 102 -4.40 10.25 4.71
N HIS A 103 -3.28 10.39 5.41
CA HIS A 103 -3.19 11.12 6.67
C HIS A 103 -2.03 12.11 6.63
N LEU A 104 -2.28 13.36 7.04
CA LEU A 104 -1.25 14.36 7.32
C LEU A 104 -0.94 14.37 8.80
N TRP A 105 0.29 14.02 9.15
CA TRP A 105 0.75 14.12 10.52
C TRP A 105 1.23 15.54 10.83
N MET A 106 0.66 16.10 11.89
CA MET A 106 0.95 17.45 12.37
C MET A 106 1.52 17.35 13.79
N GLU A 107 2.74 17.82 13.96
CA GLU A 107 3.42 17.84 15.24
C GLU A 107 2.97 19.02 16.11
N LYS A 108 2.83 18.76 17.41
CA LYS A 108 2.45 19.73 18.43
C LYS A 108 3.66 20.07 19.31
N PRO A 109 3.70 21.26 19.94
CA PRO A 109 2.67 22.32 19.93
C PRO A 109 2.69 23.25 18.71
N GLU A 110 3.72 23.23 17.88
CA GLU A 110 3.96 24.21 16.81
C GLU A 110 3.01 24.07 15.61
N ASN A 111 2.23 22.99 15.52
CA ASN A 111 1.30 22.70 14.42
C ASN A 111 1.99 22.56 13.05
N VAL A 112 3.16 21.93 13.03
CA VAL A 112 3.93 21.75 11.80
C VAL A 112 3.55 20.42 11.14
N ILE A 113 3.14 20.46 9.88
CA ILE A 113 2.96 19.24 9.08
C ILE A 113 4.33 18.66 8.76
N THR A 114 4.55 17.39 9.10
CA THR A 114 5.88 16.76 9.05
C THR A 114 5.90 15.53 8.16
N CYS A 115 4.80 14.78 8.11
CA CYS A 115 4.68 13.58 7.29
C CYS A 115 3.31 13.48 6.63
N LEU A 116 3.27 12.83 5.46
CA LEU A 116 2.06 12.35 4.81
C LEU A 116 2.15 10.83 4.66
N ALA A 117 1.13 10.08 5.03
CA ALA A 117 1.05 8.64 4.78
C ALA A 117 -0.23 8.28 4.04
N VAL A 118 -0.10 7.60 2.90
CA VAL A 118 -1.26 7.05 2.19
C VAL A 118 -1.75 5.82 2.95
N SER A 119 -3.05 5.55 2.87
CA SER A 119 -3.58 4.24 3.25
C SER A 119 -2.87 3.12 2.47
N PRO A 120 -2.81 1.89 2.99
CA PRO A 120 -2.37 0.75 2.18
C PRO A 120 -3.16 0.65 0.87
N GLN A 121 -2.44 0.62 -0.25
CA GLN A 121 -3.03 0.61 -1.60
C GLN A 121 -2.24 -0.29 -2.56
N PRO A 122 -2.87 -0.83 -3.62
CA PRO A 122 -2.15 -1.52 -4.68
C PRO A 122 -1.09 -0.60 -5.30
N LYS A 123 0.13 -1.09 -5.46
CA LYS A 123 1.27 -0.26 -5.87
C LYS A 123 1.01 0.42 -7.22
N ALA A 124 0.41 -0.26 -8.19
CA ALA A 124 0.17 0.33 -9.50
C ALA A 124 -0.80 1.51 -9.44
N PHE A 125 -1.74 1.49 -8.49
CA PHE A 125 -2.72 2.54 -8.26
C PHE A 125 -2.09 3.82 -7.70
N VAL A 126 -1.20 3.70 -6.72
CA VAL A 126 -0.65 4.88 -6.01
C VAL A 126 0.73 5.34 -6.46
N GLN A 127 1.52 4.51 -7.14
CA GLN A 127 2.92 4.87 -7.46
C GLN A 127 3.06 6.15 -8.31
N ALA A 128 2.09 6.45 -9.17
CA ALA A 128 2.14 7.61 -10.07
C ALA A 128 2.22 8.95 -9.33
N PHE A 129 1.63 9.04 -8.13
CA PHE A 129 1.64 10.23 -7.29
C PHE A 129 3.02 10.55 -6.71
N PHE A 130 3.93 9.57 -6.67
CA PHE A 130 5.21 9.65 -5.98
C PHE A 130 6.45 9.54 -6.88
N LYS A 131 6.28 9.33 -8.19
CA LYS A 131 7.38 8.99 -9.14
C LYS A 131 8.59 9.92 -9.12
N ASN A 132 8.40 11.22 -8.85
CA ASN A 132 9.46 12.22 -8.90
C ASN A 132 10.14 12.47 -7.54
N LEU A 133 9.71 11.76 -6.49
CA LEU A 133 10.24 11.90 -5.14
C LEU A 133 11.34 10.88 -4.90
N LYS A 134 12.30 11.24 -4.05
CA LYS A 134 13.47 10.39 -3.75
C LYS A 134 13.21 9.57 -2.49
N LEU A 135 13.78 8.38 -2.42
CA LEU A 135 13.81 7.58 -1.19
C LEU A 135 14.50 8.37 -0.08
N LEU A 136 13.94 8.27 1.14
CA LEU A 136 14.64 8.69 2.36
C LEU A 136 15.81 7.72 2.59
N ARG A 137 17.02 8.25 2.78
CA ARG A 137 18.24 7.48 3.03
C ARG A 137 18.77 7.77 4.41
#